data_AF-A0A5N5T234-F1
#
_entry.id   AF-A0A5N5T234-F1
#
_cell.length_a   1.000
_cell.length_b   1.000
_cell.length_c   1.000
_cell.angle_alpha   90.00
_cell.angle_beta   90.00
_cell.angle_gamma   90.00
#
_symmetry.space_group_name_H-M   'P 1'
#
loop_
_entity.id
_entity.type
_entity.pdbx_description
1 polymer ?
#
loop_
_entity_poly.entity_id
_entity_poly.type
_entity_poly.pdbx_seq_one_letter_code
_entity_poly.pdbx_strand_id
1 'polypeptide(L)'
;MNEQKSKFEEETKDPLKDGQTYFGKFRLLMWKNIILRKRHWLLSFLEIGIPTGLMCLILFLRIIPGSKLLPQEVTTNSIFRVGTEIDLRKQLCETSGGKWNWNSMGKCNYRYNSNNSELGDRILFWGPPTPFTKNMINIIQKEIFFEDENLQNVSSIEEMDDYVDASYIKASNSISAYYIGIFFNLEDLETEEPPVQLDYDLRRQKFWFTGYIYPFLEVPGPRNYTTSVSGGEAASYNMDGFSIIQTIIDRAYMQLLNGTEDNEETFR
;
A
#
# COMPACT_ATOMS: atom_id res chain seq x y z
N MET A 1 -28.10 64.39 -71.73
CA MET A 1 -27.45 64.01 -73.01
C MET A 1 -25.95 63.93 -72.72
N ASN A 2 -25.52 62.91 -71.99
CA ASN A 2 -25.16 61.56 -72.47
C ASN A 2 -23.65 61.33 -72.67
N GLU A 3 -22.78 62.31 -72.41
CA GLU A 3 -21.34 62.12 -72.65
C GLU A 3 -20.45 62.09 -71.40
N GLN A 4 -20.90 62.59 -70.24
CA GLN A 4 -20.10 62.53 -69.01
C GLN A 4 -20.46 61.37 -68.08
N LYS A 5 -21.52 60.62 -68.39
CA LYS A 5 -21.92 59.44 -67.61
C LYS A 5 -21.10 58.19 -67.93
N SER A 6 -20.35 58.16 -69.03
CA SER A 6 -19.56 56.98 -69.44
C SER A 6 -18.10 57.00 -68.98
N LYS A 7 -17.65 58.06 -68.29
CA LYS A 7 -16.24 58.19 -67.86
C LYS A 7 -16.02 58.00 -66.36
N PHE A 8 -17.08 57.70 -65.61
CA PHE A 8 -17.00 57.39 -64.18
C PHE A 8 -17.42 55.94 -63.86
N GLU A 9 -17.71 55.14 -64.88
CA GLU A 9 -17.90 53.69 -64.80
C GLU A 9 -16.58 52.90 -64.88
N GLU A 10 -15.43 53.59 -64.89
CA GLU A 10 -14.11 52.98 -65.08
C GLU A 10 -13.14 53.24 -63.90
N GLU A 11 -13.66 53.32 -62.67
CA GLU A 11 -12.87 53.03 -61.46
C GLU A 11 -13.39 51.76 -60.77
N THR A 12 -13.11 50.66 -61.47
CA THR A 12 -12.38 49.51 -60.93
C THR A 12 -12.81 48.96 -59.56
N LYS A 13 -13.64 47.91 -59.69
CA LYS A 13 -13.43 46.55 -59.15
C LYS A 13 -13.55 46.38 -57.63
N ASP A 14 -14.72 45.87 -57.27
CA ASP A 14 -14.99 45.03 -56.10
C ASP A 14 -13.79 44.17 -55.64
N PRO A 15 -13.37 44.25 -54.37
CA PRO A 15 -12.50 43.25 -53.75
C PRO A 15 -13.33 42.16 -53.02
N LEU A 16 -14.54 41.84 -53.49
CA LEU A 16 -15.33 40.73 -52.97
C LEU A 16 -15.57 39.70 -54.08
N LYS A 17 -14.48 39.23 -54.69
CA LYS A 17 -14.44 38.01 -55.51
C LYS A 17 -13.21 37.21 -55.14
N ASP A 18 -13.34 36.35 -54.12
CA ASP A 18 -12.54 35.13 -54.13
C ASP A 18 -13.37 33.96 -53.59
N GLY A 19 -13.78 33.09 -54.50
CA GLY A 19 -14.43 31.81 -54.24
C GLY A 19 -13.44 30.81 -53.64
N GLN A 20 -12.75 31.19 -52.57
CA GLN A 20 -11.95 30.24 -51.80
C GLN A 20 -12.87 29.46 -50.89
N THR A 21 -13.16 28.23 -51.31
CA THR A 21 -13.62 27.13 -50.45
C THR A 21 -12.88 27.19 -49.11
N TYR A 22 -13.57 26.96 -47.99
CA TYR A 22 -12.97 26.97 -46.64
C TYR A 22 -11.67 26.16 -46.55
N PHE A 23 -11.56 25.11 -47.37
CA PHE A 23 -10.36 24.28 -47.52
C PHE A 23 -9.15 25.02 -48.12
N GLY A 24 -9.36 25.92 -49.09
CA GLY A 24 -8.32 26.79 -49.65
C GLY A 24 -7.78 27.77 -48.60
N LYS A 25 -8.66 28.38 -47.81
CA LYS A 25 -8.27 29.25 -46.69
C LYS A 25 -7.53 28.46 -45.60
N PHE A 26 -8.01 27.28 -45.24
CA PHE A 26 -7.33 26.39 -44.29
C PHE A 26 -5.92 26.00 -44.77
N ARG A 27 -5.78 25.61 -46.05
CA ARG A 27 -4.48 25.29 -46.65
C ARG A 27 -3.52 26.48 -46.63
N LEU A 28 -4.02 27.69 -46.92
CA LEU A 28 -3.23 28.92 -46.85
C LEU A 28 -2.78 29.23 -45.41
N LEU A 29 -3.66 29.05 -44.43
CA LEU A 29 -3.35 29.22 -43.01
C LEU A 29 -2.32 28.19 -42.53
N MET A 30 -2.47 26.92 -42.91
CA MET A 30 -1.52 25.86 -42.59
C MET A 30 -0.16 26.10 -43.25
N TRP A 31 -0.14 26.50 -44.52
CA TRP A 31 1.10 26.82 -45.23
C TRP A 31 1.81 28.03 -44.62
N LYS A 32 1.06 29.08 -44.24
CA LYS A 32 1.59 30.24 -43.51
C LYS A 32 2.19 29.82 -42.16
N ASN A 33 1.51 28.96 -41.40
CA ASN A 33 2.02 28.43 -40.14
C ASN A 33 3.27 27.56 -40.33
N ILE A 34 3.33 26.75 -41.39
CA ILE A 34 4.50 25.94 -41.73
C ILE A 34 5.70 26.83 -42.08
N ILE A 35 5.50 27.90 -42.86
CA ILE A 35 6.56 28.86 -43.21
C ILE A 35 7.06 29.60 -41.97
N LEU A 36 6.14 30.05 -41.10
CA LEU A 36 6.50 30.71 -39.84
C LEU A 36 7.32 29.76 -38.96
N ARG A 37 6.92 28.49 -38.86
CA ARG A 37 7.64 27.46 -38.09
C ARG A 37 9.02 27.17 -38.68
N LYS A 38 9.19 27.19 -40.02
CA LYS A 38 10.50 27.06 -40.68
C LYS A 38 11.49 28.17 -40.31
N ARG A 39 11.00 29.39 -39.99
CA ARG A 39 11.85 30.51 -39.57
C ARG A 39 12.34 30.39 -38.12
N HIS A 40 11.58 29.67 -37.29
CA HIS A 40 11.92 29.40 -35.88
C HIS A 40 12.41 27.95 -35.72
N TRP A 41 13.41 27.57 -36.52
CA TRP A 41 13.96 26.20 -36.53
C TRP A 41 14.44 25.74 -35.15
N LEU A 42 15.00 26.66 -34.34
CA LEU A 42 15.43 26.40 -32.97
C LEU A 42 14.27 25.98 -32.05
N LEU A 43 13.10 26.62 -32.19
CA LEU A 43 11.94 26.34 -31.35
C LEU A 43 11.37 24.95 -31.67
N SER A 44 11.28 24.59 -32.96
CA SER A 44 10.86 23.25 -33.37
C SER A 44 11.85 22.16 -32.97
N PHE A 45 13.14 22.47 -32.98
CA PHE A 45 14.16 21.54 -32.48
C PHE A 45 14.01 21.30 -30.97
N LEU A 46 13.74 22.34 -30.17
CA LEU A 46 13.48 22.19 -28.73
C LEU A 46 12.14 21.48 -28.46
N GLU A 47 11.08 21.78 -29.22
CA GLU A 47 9.75 21.17 -29.08
C GLU A 47 9.79 19.65 -29.28
N ILE A 48 10.68 19.16 -30.15
CA ILE A 48 10.90 17.71 -30.36
C ILE A 48 12.00 17.18 -29.42
N GLY A 49 13.08 17.94 -29.23
CA GLY A 49 14.24 17.53 -28.45
C GLY A 49 13.95 17.35 -26.97
N ILE A 50 13.08 18.18 -26.38
CA ILE A 50 12.69 18.06 -24.97
C ILE A 50 11.99 16.72 -24.69
N PRO A 51 10.87 16.35 -25.36
CA PRO A 51 10.21 15.08 -25.08
C PRO A 51 11.07 13.86 -25.42
N THR A 52 11.88 13.91 -26.49
CA THR A 52 12.82 12.83 -26.81
C THR A 52 13.92 12.71 -25.76
N GLY A 53 14.49 13.84 -25.32
CA GLY A 53 15.51 13.87 -24.26
C GLY A 53 14.98 13.35 -22.94
N LEU A 54 13.75 13.72 -22.57
CA LEU A 54 13.10 13.25 -21.34
C LEU A 54 12.82 11.73 -21.41
N MET A 55 12.37 11.21 -22.56
CA MET A 55 12.24 9.76 -22.79
C MET A 55 13.58 9.03 -22.69
N CYS A 56 14.63 9.56 -23.33
CA CYS A 56 15.98 9.00 -23.21
C CYS A 56 16.49 9.05 -21.77
N LEU A 57 16.21 10.12 -21.03
CA LEU A 57 16.59 10.27 -19.62
C LEU A 57 15.86 9.25 -18.75
N ILE A 58 14.57 9.02 -18.94
CA ILE A 58 13.82 7.96 -18.23
C ILE A 58 14.40 6.58 -18.57
N LEU A 59 14.71 6.30 -19.83
CA LEU A 59 15.35 5.04 -20.23
C LEU A 59 16.73 4.90 -19.61
N PHE A 60 17.52 5.97 -19.57
CA PHE A 60 18.84 5.98 -18.95
C PHE A 60 18.75 5.74 -17.43
N LEU A 61 17.84 6.43 -16.74
CA LEU A 61 17.52 6.19 -15.33
C LEU A 61 16.97 4.78 -15.08
N ARG A 62 16.40 4.12 -16.09
CA ARG A 62 15.99 2.71 -16.01
C ARG A 62 17.15 1.74 -16.20
N ILE A 63 18.19 2.12 -16.95
CA ILE A 63 19.34 1.26 -17.27
C ILE A 63 20.46 1.39 -16.21
N ILE A 64 20.67 2.57 -15.63
CA ILE A 64 21.68 2.82 -14.58
C ILE A 64 21.49 1.94 -13.34
N PRO A 65 20.29 1.80 -12.75
CA PRO A 65 20.07 0.82 -11.70
C PRO A 65 20.16 -0.53 -12.41
N GLY A 66 21.35 -1.13 -12.44
CA GLY A 66 21.63 -2.39 -13.10
C GLY A 66 20.51 -3.36 -12.74
N SER A 67 19.64 -3.61 -13.71
CA SER A 67 18.27 -4.04 -13.44
C SER A 67 18.26 -5.52 -13.09
N LYS A 68 18.74 -5.83 -11.88
CA LYS A 68 18.21 -6.91 -11.08
C LYS A 68 16.81 -6.43 -10.66
N LEU A 69 15.86 -6.58 -11.59
CA LEU A 69 14.43 -6.41 -11.34
C LEU A 69 13.90 -7.47 -10.37
N LEU A 70 14.69 -8.52 -10.16
CA LEU A 70 14.60 -9.37 -9.00
C LEU A 70 15.31 -8.65 -7.85
N PRO A 71 14.68 -8.51 -6.66
CA PRO A 71 15.40 -8.12 -5.46
C PRO A 71 16.71 -8.90 -5.42
N GLN A 72 17.82 -8.27 -5.03
CA GLN A 72 19.16 -8.86 -5.05
C GLN A 72 19.23 -10.28 -4.42
N GLU A 73 18.26 -10.60 -3.58
CA GLU A 73 18.10 -11.85 -2.84
C GLU A 73 17.13 -12.87 -3.48
N VAL A 74 16.23 -12.48 -4.39
CA VAL A 74 15.32 -13.42 -5.08
C VAL A 74 16.06 -14.11 -6.22
N THR A 75 16.72 -15.21 -5.87
CA THR A 75 17.41 -16.08 -6.82
C THR A 75 16.41 -16.96 -7.59
N THR A 76 16.83 -17.60 -8.68
CA THR A 76 16.02 -18.62 -9.38
C THR A 76 15.62 -19.81 -8.49
N ASN A 77 16.22 -19.91 -7.30
CA ASN A 77 15.95 -20.97 -6.32
C ASN A 77 15.00 -20.51 -5.21
N SER A 78 14.50 -19.26 -5.23
CA SER A 78 13.51 -18.81 -4.25
C SER A 78 12.19 -19.57 -4.44
N ILE A 79 11.70 -20.21 -3.39
CA ILE A 79 10.45 -20.95 -3.42
C ILE A 79 9.39 -20.14 -2.69
N PHE A 80 8.30 -19.81 -3.38
CA PHE A 80 7.11 -19.21 -2.77
C PHE A 80 6.24 -20.33 -2.23
N ARG A 81 6.27 -20.53 -0.90
CA ARG A 81 5.38 -21.47 -0.24
C ARG A 81 4.11 -20.75 0.19
N VAL A 82 2.95 -21.31 -0.17
CA VAL A 82 1.69 -20.95 0.47
C VAL A 82 1.77 -21.47 1.91
N GLY A 83 1.74 -20.56 2.88
CA GLY A 83 1.65 -20.93 4.29
C GLY A 83 0.22 -21.36 4.62
N THR A 84 0.06 -22.44 5.39
CA THR A 84 -1.25 -22.76 5.97
C THR A 84 -1.55 -21.79 7.13
N GLU A 85 -2.81 -21.60 7.50
CA GLU A 85 -3.17 -20.77 8.67
C GLU A 85 -2.47 -21.27 9.94
N ILE A 86 -2.34 -22.60 10.10
CA ILE A 86 -1.64 -23.24 11.22
C ILE A 86 -0.17 -22.82 11.25
N ASP A 87 0.50 -22.78 10.10
CA ASP A 87 1.90 -22.35 10.00
C ASP A 87 2.04 -20.86 10.37
N LEU A 88 1.12 -20.01 9.89
CA LEU A 88 1.13 -18.58 10.21
C LEU A 88 0.87 -18.33 11.70
N ARG A 89 -0.05 -19.07 12.32
CA ARG A 89 -0.31 -19.00 13.77
C ARG A 89 0.87 -19.50 14.59
N LYS A 90 1.50 -20.60 14.18
CA LYS A 90 2.73 -21.10 14.79
C LYS A 90 3.81 -20.03 14.76
N GLN A 91 3.98 -19.41 13.62
CA GLN A 91 5.00 -18.40 13.45
C GLN A 91 4.70 -17.13 14.26
N LEU A 92 3.46 -16.66 14.25
CA LEU A 92 3.01 -15.56 15.08
C LEU A 92 3.34 -15.85 16.55
N CYS A 93 3.05 -17.05 17.02
CA CYS A 93 3.35 -17.52 18.36
C CYS A 93 4.86 -17.49 18.67
N GLU A 94 5.68 -18.09 17.82
CA GLU A 94 7.14 -18.16 18.04
C GLU A 94 7.80 -16.77 17.98
N THR A 95 7.37 -15.91 17.05
CA THR A 95 7.88 -14.54 16.90
C THR A 95 7.44 -13.60 18.01
N SER A 96 6.33 -13.90 18.70
CA SER A 96 5.87 -13.19 19.89
C SER A 96 6.41 -13.79 21.20
N GLY A 97 7.44 -14.64 21.11
CA GLY A 97 8.09 -15.27 22.28
C GLY A 97 7.29 -16.40 22.92
N GLY A 98 6.20 -16.83 22.29
CA GLY A 98 5.43 -18.00 22.70
C GLY A 98 6.02 -19.32 22.20
N LYS A 99 5.55 -20.42 22.79
CA LYS A 99 5.89 -21.77 22.37
C LYS A 99 4.66 -22.44 21.77
N TRP A 100 4.75 -22.79 20.49
CA TRP A 100 3.67 -23.50 19.82
C TRP A 100 3.50 -24.93 20.35
N ASN A 101 2.27 -25.30 20.71
CA ASN A 101 1.96 -26.65 21.19
C ASN A 101 1.14 -27.43 20.16
N TRP A 102 1.79 -28.38 19.49
CA TRP A 102 1.17 -29.29 18.54
C TRP A 102 0.10 -30.20 19.16
N ASN A 103 0.23 -30.55 20.44
CA ASN A 103 -0.70 -31.46 21.12
C ASN A 103 -1.98 -30.78 21.59
N SER A 104 -2.03 -29.44 21.59
CA SER A 104 -3.18 -28.65 22.06
C SER A 104 -3.93 -28.00 20.91
N MET A 105 -4.05 -28.69 19.77
CA MET A 105 -4.69 -28.17 18.54
C MET A 105 -4.06 -26.88 18.01
N GLY A 106 -2.74 -26.71 18.19
CA GLY A 106 -2.08 -25.49 17.73
C GLY A 106 -2.41 -24.28 18.58
N LYS A 107 -2.30 -24.41 19.91
CA LYS A 107 -2.37 -23.27 20.83
C LYS A 107 -0.99 -22.71 21.08
N CYS A 108 -0.90 -21.38 21.15
CA CYS A 108 0.30 -20.72 21.61
C CYS A 108 0.38 -20.76 23.13
N ASN A 109 1.51 -21.21 23.68
CA ASN A 109 1.76 -21.18 25.11
C ASN A 109 2.82 -20.12 25.44
N TYR A 110 2.37 -19.03 26.02
CA TYR A 110 3.20 -17.92 26.44
C TYR A 110 3.81 -18.08 27.84
N ARG A 111 3.40 -19.09 28.60
CA ARG A 111 3.75 -19.30 30.02
C ARG A 111 5.10 -19.99 30.24
N TYR A 112 5.83 -20.31 29.16
CA TYR A 112 6.96 -21.23 29.23
C TYR A 112 8.25 -20.63 29.85
N ASN A 113 8.32 -19.33 30.16
CA ASN A 113 9.59 -18.75 30.62
C ASN A 113 9.50 -17.68 31.73
N SER A 114 8.59 -17.84 32.70
CA SER A 114 8.46 -16.91 33.85
C SER A 114 9.69 -16.87 34.78
N ASN A 115 10.71 -17.70 34.55
CA ASN A 115 11.92 -17.74 35.37
C ASN A 115 13.07 -16.90 34.80
N ASN A 116 12.94 -16.40 33.56
CA ASN A 116 13.91 -15.49 32.96
C ASN A 116 13.26 -14.11 32.78
N SER A 117 13.79 -13.11 33.49
CA SER A 117 13.39 -11.70 33.47
C SER A 117 13.63 -10.97 32.14
N GLU A 118 13.77 -11.70 31.03
CA GLU A 118 14.06 -11.17 29.69
C GLU A 118 12.88 -11.33 28.71
N LEU A 119 11.76 -11.90 29.19
CA LEU A 119 10.51 -11.89 28.42
C LEU A 119 10.10 -10.43 28.20
N GLY A 120 10.10 -10.01 26.95
CA GLY A 120 9.73 -8.65 26.57
C GLY A 120 8.24 -8.43 26.67
N ASP A 121 7.85 -7.18 26.86
CA ASP A 121 6.44 -6.81 26.92
C ASP A 121 5.73 -7.17 25.61
N ARG A 122 4.49 -7.61 25.75
CA ARG A 122 3.61 -7.83 24.61
C ARG A 122 2.44 -6.87 24.77
N ILE A 123 2.24 -5.97 23.82
CA ILE A 123 1.14 -5.01 23.93
C ILE A 123 0.44 -4.87 22.58
N LEU A 124 -0.87 -5.06 22.59
CA LEU A 124 -1.77 -4.72 21.51
C LEU A 124 -2.33 -3.32 21.79
N PHE A 125 -1.82 -2.34 21.07
CA PHE A 125 -2.40 -1.01 21.00
C PHE A 125 -3.64 -1.05 20.10
N TRP A 126 -4.75 -0.50 20.56
CA TRP A 126 -5.98 -0.50 19.76
C TRP A 126 -6.82 0.76 19.95
N GLY A 127 -7.47 1.20 18.89
CA GLY A 127 -8.36 2.36 18.97
C GLY A 127 -9.20 2.56 17.72
N PRO A 128 -10.05 3.59 17.69
CA PRO A 128 -10.49 4.37 18.85
C PRO A 128 -11.34 3.52 19.82
N PRO A 129 -11.45 3.85 21.12
CA PRO A 129 -12.12 3.00 22.11
C PRO A 129 -13.65 3.11 22.05
N THR A 130 -14.25 2.46 21.06
CA THR A 130 -15.70 2.39 20.82
C THR A 130 -16.27 1.02 21.27
N PRO A 131 -17.59 0.87 21.46
CA PRO A 131 -18.17 -0.43 21.78
C PRO A 131 -17.87 -1.49 20.71
N PHE A 132 -17.98 -1.12 19.42
CA PHE A 132 -17.65 -1.99 18.30
C PHE A 132 -16.19 -2.46 18.33
N THR A 133 -15.24 -1.52 18.42
CA THR A 133 -13.79 -1.85 18.42
C THR A 133 -13.41 -2.66 19.64
N LYS A 134 -14.01 -2.40 20.80
CA LYS A 134 -13.80 -3.20 22.01
C LYS A 134 -14.24 -4.65 21.79
N ASN A 135 -15.40 -4.87 21.17
CA ASN A 135 -15.87 -6.21 20.84
C ASN A 135 -14.92 -6.91 19.84
N MET A 136 -14.53 -6.19 18.79
CA MET A 136 -13.56 -6.67 17.80
C MET A 136 -12.23 -7.10 18.44
N ILE A 137 -11.69 -6.25 19.31
CA ILE A 137 -10.42 -6.51 19.99
C ILE A 137 -10.53 -7.68 20.94
N ASN A 138 -11.66 -7.87 21.63
CA ASN A 138 -11.87 -9.06 22.46
C ASN A 138 -11.83 -10.36 21.63
N ILE A 139 -12.41 -10.36 20.41
CA ILE A 139 -12.36 -11.51 19.50
C ILE A 139 -10.91 -11.75 19.05
N ILE A 140 -10.24 -10.69 18.57
CA ILE A 140 -8.85 -10.77 18.10
C ILE A 140 -7.94 -11.29 19.21
N GLN A 141 -8.06 -10.73 20.42
CA GLN A 141 -7.28 -11.09 21.60
C GLN A 141 -7.41 -12.59 21.93
N LYS A 142 -8.64 -13.12 21.93
CA LYS A 142 -8.90 -14.56 22.13
C LYS A 142 -8.19 -15.41 21.07
N GLU A 143 -8.21 -14.98 19.82
CA GLU A 143 -7.61 -15.68 18.68
C GLU A 143 -6.07 -15.68 18.68
N ILE A 144 -5.44 -14.58 19.14
CA ILE A 144 -3.98 -14.45 19.22
C ILE A 144 -3.40 -14.87 20.59
N PHE A 145 -4.27 -15.25 21.54
CA PHE A 145 -3.95 -15.69 22.90
C PHE A 145 -3.25 -14.62 23.77
N PHE A 146 -3.61 -13.34 23.63
CA PHE A 146 -3.06 -12.26 24.46
C PHE A 146 -3.81 -12.14 25.79
N GLU A 147 -3.09 -11.95 26.90
CA GLU A 147 -3.72 -11.66 28.22
C GLU A 147 -4.27 -10.22 28.28
N ASP A 148 -5.27 -9.96 29.12
CA ASP A 148 -5.96 -8.64 29.20
C ASP A 148 -5.00 -7.50 29.56
N GLU A 149 -3.97 -7.78 30.35
CA GLU A 149 -2.91 -6.85 30.71
C GLU A 149 -2.05 -6.39 29.51
N ASN A 150 -2.15 -7.09 28.38
CA ASN A 150 -1.45 -6.76 27.15
C ASN A 150 -2.28 -5.88 26.22
N LEU A 151 -3.42 -5.33 26.66
CA LEU A 151 -4.24 -4.41 25.86
C LEU A 151 -4.03 -2.97 26.31
N GLN A 152 -3.70 -2.09 25.37
CA GLN A 152 -3.61 -0.66 25.62
C GLN A 152 -4.47 0.08 24.60
N ASN A 153 -5.35 0.96 25.07
CA ASN A 153 -6.16 1.77 24.17
C ASN A 153 -5.37 2.98 23.65
N VAL A 154 -5.71 3.44 22.46
CA VAL A 154 -5.21 4.66 21.84
C VAL A 154 -6.37 5.50 21.34
N SER A 155 -6.23 6.81 21.45
CA SER A 155 -7.27 7.78 21.08
C SER A 155 -7.15 8.25 19.63
N SER A 156 -5.95 8.18 19.06
CA SER A 156 -5.64 8.65 17.71
C SER A 156 -4.62 7.74 17.02
N ILE A 157 -4.54 7.86 15.70
CA ILE A 157 -3.56 7.14 14.89
C ILE A 157 -2.13 7.64 15.18
N GLU A 158 -1.96 8.94 15.42
CA GLU A 158 -0.66 9.51 15.79
C GLU A 158 -0.16 8.96 17.13
N GLU A 159 -1.05 8.82 18.13
CA GLU A 159 -0.71 8.20 19.40
C GLU A 159 -0.31 6.72 19.24
N MET A 160 -0.99 5.99 18.35
CA MET A 160 -0.64 4.62 18.03
C MET A 160 0.76 4.53 17.40
N ASP A 161 1.05 5.40 16.43
CA ASP A 161 2.34 5.45 15.74
C ASP A 161 3.46 5.78 16.75
N ASP A 162 3.26 6.76 17.63
CA ASP A 162 4.20 7.11 18.71
C ASP A 162 4.47 5.92 19.65
N TYR A 163 3.43 5.17 20.06
CA TYR A 163 3.61 4.00 20.91
C TYR A 163 4.32 2.85 20.21
N VAL A 164 3.97 2.56 18.95
CA VAL A 164 4.62 1.51 18.17
C VAL A 164 6.08 1.86 17.91
N ASP A 165 6.39 3.12 17.59
CA ASP A 165 7.77 3.60 17.40
C ASP A 165 8.57 3.55 18.69
N ALA A 166 8.00 3.96 19.82
CA ALA A 166 8.65 3.82 21.13
C ALA A 166 8.91 2.34 21.48
N SER A 167 8.00 1.45 21.05
CA SER A 167 8.10 0.02 21.29
C SER A 167 9.24 -0.64 20.49
N TYR A 168 9.66 -0.06 19.36
CA TYR A 168 10.81 -0.52 18.60
C TYR A 168 12.11 -0.46 19.40
N ILE A 169 12.33 0.64 20.14
CA ILE A 169 13.50 0.81 21.03
C ILE A 169 13.45 -0.18 22.20
N LYS A 170 12.26 -0.45 22.73
CA LYS A 170 12.09 -1.45 23.80
C LYS A 170 12.37 -2.85 23.28
N ALA A 171 11.88 -3.18 22.08
CA ALA A 171 12.04 -4.48 21.46
C ALA A 171 13.49 -4.77 21.03
N SER A 172 14.30 -3.75 20.68
CA SER A 172 15.71 -3.99 20.37
C SER A 172 16.49 -4.58 21.55
N ASN A 173 15.99 -4.40 22.78
CA ASN A 173 16.63 -4.87 24.00
C ASN A 173 16.01 -6.17 24.56
N SER A 174 14.98 -6.71 23.91
CA SER A 174 14.36 -7.99 24.30
C SER A 174 14.05 -8.86 23.09
N ILE A 175 14.51 -10.10 23.15
CA ILE A 175 14.32 -11.12 22.11
C ILE A 175 12.84 -11.55 21.90
N SER A 176 11.92 -11.11 22.76
CA SER A 176 10.53 -11.58 22.76
C SER A 176 9.49 -10.47 22.89
N ALA A 177 9.90 -9.21 22.93
CA ALA A 177 8.94 -8.11 22.94
C ALA A 177 8.12 -8.10 21.64
N TYR A 178 6.81 -7.93 21.75
CA TYR A 178 5.89 -8.05 20.63
C TYR A 178 4.72 -7.08 20.73
N TYR A 179 4.70 -6.09 19.85
CA TYR A 179 3.77 -4.99 19.82
C TYR A 179 3.00 -4.96 18.50
N ILE A 180 1.70 -4.72 18.59
CA ILE A 180 0.82 -4.53 17.43
C ILE A 180 0.01 -3.27 17.69
N GLY A 181 -0.18 -2.43 16.68
CA GLY A 181 -1.17 -1.36 16.69
C GLY A 181 -2.30 -1.67 15.71
N ILE A 182 -3.55 -1.56 16.15
CA ILE A 182 -4.74 -1.66 15.30
C ILE A 182 -5.60 -0.42 15.51
N PHE A 183 -5.79 0.39 14.48
CA PHE A 183 -6.66 1.56 14.56
C PHE A 183 -7.78 1.47 13.54
N PHE A 184 -9.03 1.49 13.98
CA PHE A 184 -10.20 1.40 13.11
C PHE A 184 -10.65 2.80 12.69
N ASN A 185 -10.73 3.04 11.39
CA ASN A 185 -11.13 4.33 10.82
C ASN A 185 -12.66 4.39 10.76
N LEU A 186 -13.28 4.76 11.88
CA LEU A 186 -14.74 4.82 12.02
C LEU A 186 -15.26 6.25 11.79
N GLU A 187 -16.33 6.37 11.01
CA GLU A 187 -17.03 7.66 10.81
C GLU A 187 -17.85 8.05 12.04
N ASP A 188 -18.41 7.08 12.75
CA ASP A 188 -19.23 7.26 13.95
C ASP A 188 -18.65 6.46 15.12
N LEU A 189 -18.30 7.17 16.18
CA LEU A 189 -17.63 6.63 17.36
C LEU A 189 -18.60 6.08 18.40
N GLU A 190 -19.90 6.37 18.27
CA GLU A 190 -20.91 6.01 19.28
C GLU A 190 -21.66 4.72 18.94
N THR A 191 -21.58 4.23 17.70
CA THR A 191 -22.30 3.03 17.27
C THR A 191 -21.64 1.74 17.76
N GLU A 192 -22.49 0.79 18.18
CA GLU A 192 -22.09 -0.60 18.42
C GLU A 192 -22.18 -1.46 17.15
N GLU A 193 -22.86 -0.96 16.12
CA GLU A 193 -23.06 -1.68 14.87
C GLU A 193 -21.77 -1.70 14.02
N PRO A 194 -21.49 -2.83 13.33
CA PRO A 194 -20.36 -2.91 12.43
C PRO A 194 -20.51 -1.90 11.28
N PRO A 195 -19.44 -1.16 10.90
CA PRO A 195 -19.50 -0.23 9.78
C PRO A 195 -19.79 -0.97 8.48
N VAL A 196 -20.42 -0.32 7.49
CA VAL A 196 -20.72 -0.92 6.18
C VAL A 196 -19.45 -1.35 5.44
N GLN A 197 -18.39 -0.57 5.59
CA GLN A 197 -17.06 -0.87 5.07
C GLN A 197 -16.08 -0.81 6.23
N LEU A 198 -15.40 -1.92 6.49
CA LEU A 198 -14.33 -1.97 7.48
C LEU A 198 -13.08 -1.29 6.90
N ASP A 199 -12.61 -0.26 7.58
CA ASP A 199 -11.32 0.39 7.31
C ASP A 199 -10.48 0.43 8.59
N TYR A 200 -9.20 0.09 8.47
CA TYR A 200 -8.28 0.04 9.61
C TYR A 200 -6.81 0.16 9.20
N ASP A 201 -6.04 0.71 10.12
CA ASP A 201 -4.60 0.78 10.10
C ASP A 201 -3.98 -0.28 10.99
N LEU A 202 -3.00 -1.01 10.45
CA LEU A 202 -2.24 -2.03 11.16
C LEU A 202 -0.77 -1.60 11.25
N ARG A 203 -0.24 -1.56 12.46
CA ARG A 203 1.14 -1.19 12.79
C ARG A 203 1.83 -2.32 13.55
N ARG A 204 3.13 -2.47 13.33
CA ARG A 204 3.95 -3.53 13.94
C ARG A 204 5.34 -2.98 14.24
N GLN A 205 5.92 -3.39 15.36
CA GLN A 205 7.34 -3.11 15.61
C GLN A 205 8.20 -4.22 14.98
N LYS A 206 8.98 -3.85 13.97
CA LYS A 206 10.19 -4.52 13.49
C LYS A 206 10.75 -3.71 12.33
N PHE A 207 11.93 -4.08 11.84
CA PHE A 207 12.47 -3.50 10.62
C PHE A 207 11.54 -3.77 9.44
N TRP A 208 10.96 -2.70 8.89
CA TRP A 208 10.22 -2.77 7.64
C TRP A 208 11.21 -2.86 6.50
N PHE A 209 11.42 -4.07 5.99
CA PHE A 209 12.16 -4.24 4.76
C PHE A 209 11.21 -4.05 3.58
N THR A 210 10.82 -2.80 3.35
CA THR A 210 9.89 -2.40 2.28
C THR A 210 10.33 -2.93 0.91
N GLY A 211 11.64 -3.03 0.66
CA GLY A 211 12.17 -3.63 -0.57
C GLY A 211 11.91 -5.13 -0.74
N TYR A 212 11.70 -5.87 0.35
CA TYR A 212 11.26 -7.28 0.30
C TYR A 212 9.74 -7.38 0.27
N ILE A 213 9.03 -6.57 1.05
CA ILE A 213 7.56 -6.65 1.17
C ILE A 213 6.88 -6.11 -0.11
N TYR A 214 7.37 -4.99 -0.63
CA TYR A 214 6.84 -4.26 -1.80
C TYR A 214 7.95 -4.06 -2.85
N PRO A 215 8.44 -5.13 -3.51
CA PRO A 215 9.40 -4.96 -4.59
C PRO A 215 8.75 -4.28 -5.78
N PHE A 216 9.59 -3.59 -6.55
CA PHE A 216 9.20 -2.81 -7.72
C PHE A 216 8.37 -3.59 -8.76
N LEU A 217 8.55 -4.92 -8.85
CA LEU A 217 7.66 -5.79 -9.60
C LEU A 217 6.74 -6.55 -8.64
N GLU A 218 5.46 -6.23 -8.71
CA GLU A 218 4.43 -6.93 -7.94
C GLU A 218 4.27 -8.35 -8.46
N VAL A 219 4.63 -9.33 -7.63
CA VAL A 219 4.27 -10.73 -7.85
C VAL A 219 2.96 -10.94 -7.08
N PRO A 220 1.90 -11.47 -7.71
CA PRO A 220 0.62 -11.65 -7.03
C PRO A 220 0.74 -12.64 -5.86
N GLY A 221 0.15 -12.29 -4.71
CA GLY A 221 -0.03 -13.16 -3.55
C GLY A 221 0.82 -12.81 -2.31
N PRO A 222 0.49 -13.38 -1.13
CA PRO A 222 1.21 -13.14 0.12
C PRO A 222 2.62 -13.71 0.07
N ARG A 223 3.62 -12.88 0.35
CA ARG A 223 5.03 -13.21 0.09
C ARG A 223 5.66 -13.89 1.31
N ASN A 224 6.25 -15.07 1.09
CA ASN A 224 7.16 -15.71 2.03
C ASN A 224 8.52 -15.86 1.34
N TYR A 225 9.44 -14.93 1.62
CA TYR A 225 10.80 -15.00 1.10
C TYR A 225 11.61 -15.90 2.02
N THR A 226 12.21 -16.96 1.49
CA THR A 226 13.14 -17.81 2.24
C THR A 226 14.59 -17.43 1.95
N THR A 227 14.89 -16.14 1.89
CA THR A 227 16.26 -15.67 1.69
C THR A 227 16.90 -15.52 3.06
N SER A 228 17.77 -16.46 3.40
CA SER A 228 18.66 -16.37 4.55
C SER A 228 19.61 -15.19 4.34
N VAL A 229 19.16 -13.98 4.68
CA VAL A 229 20.07 -12.86 4.85
C VAL A 229 21.05 -13.28 5.96
N SER A 230 22.34 -13.07 5.73
CA SER A 230 23.43 -13.41 6.64
C SER A 230 23.18 -12.80 8.02
N GLY A 231 22.56 -13.56 8.93
CA GLY A 231 22.09 -13.03 10.21
C GLY A 231 20.76 -13.60 10.71
N GLY A 232 20.00 -14.30 9.87
CA GLY A 232 18.89 -15.15 10.33
C GLY A 232 17.65 -14.38 10.74
N GLU A 233 16.83 -14.01 9.76
CA GLU A 233 15.36 -13.98 9.80
C GLU A 233 14.91 -13.38 8.46
N ALA A 234 14.18 -14.15 7.67
CA ALA A 234 13.72 -13.66 6.38
C ALA A 234 12.47 -12.79 6.60
N ALA A 235 12.63 -11.48 6.46
CA ALA A 235 11.52 -10.55 6.55
C ALA A 235 10.53 -10.81 5.42
N SER A 236 9.28 -11.10 5.77
CA SER A 236 8.23 -11.23 4.79
C SER A 236 6.88 -10.96 5.44
N TYR A 237 5.94 -10.48 4.63
CA TYR A 237 4.61 -10.07 5.07
C TYR A 237 3.89 -11.17 5.87
N ASN A 238 4.04 -12.43 5.44
CA ASN A 238 3.51 -13.60 6.14
C ASN A 238 4.24 -13.88 7.45
N MET A 239 5.57 -13.73 7.44
CA MET A 239 6.43 -14.07 8.57
C MET A 239 6.32 -13.05 9.72
N ASP A 240 5.98 -11.80 9.40
CA ASP A 240 5.82 -10.71 10.36
C ASP A 240 4.45 -10.70 11.06
N GLY A 241 3.54 -11.61 10.67
CA GLY A 241 2.23 -11.80 11.31
C GLY A 241 1.10 -10.93 10.75
N PHE A 242 1.35 -10.06 9.77
CA PHE A 242 0.32 -9.19 9.19
C PHE A 242 -0.83 -10.01 8.58
N SER A 243 -0.52 -10.97 7.71
CA SER A 243 -1.53 -11.78 7.02
C SER A 243 -2.48 -12.49 7.98
N ILE A 244 -1.96 -13.02 9.09
CA ILE A 244 -2.78 -13.74 10.07
C ILE A 244 -3.62 -12.77 10.90
N ILE A 245 -3.08 -11.61 11.31
CA ILE A 245 -3.86 -10.59 12.03
C ILE A 245 -4.99 -10.07 11.15
N GLN A 246 -4.72 -9.76 9.88
CA GLN A 246 -5.75 -9.34 8.93
C GLN A 246 -6.82 -10.41 8.75
N THR A 247 -6.41 -11.68 8.57
CA THR A 247 -7.35 -12.80 8.46
C THR A 247 -8.25 -12.93 9.70
N ILE A 248 -7.68 -12.71 10.89
CA ILE A 248 -8.43 -12.72 12.15
C ILE A 248 -9.41 -11.54 12.22
N ILE A 249 -8.97 -10.33 11.87
CA ILE A 249 -9.82 -9.12 11.82
C ILE A 249 -10.98 -9.35 10.85
N ASP A 250 -10.71 -9.82 9.64
CA ASP A 250 -11.73 -10.06 8.62
C ASP A 250 -12.75 -11.11 9.09
N ARG A 251 -12.28 -12.20 9.70
CA ARG A 251 -13.15 -13.24 10.27
C ARG A 251 -14.00 -12.70 11.41
N ALA A 252 -13.40 -11.95 12.33
CA ALA A 252 -14.09 -11.34 13.46
C ALA A 252 -15.18 -10.36 12.97
N TYR A 253 -14.87 -9.53 11.97
CA TYR A 253 -15.83 -8.64 11.34
C TYR A 253 -16.99 -9.39 10.67
N MET A 254 -16.70 -10.46 9.93
CA MET A 254 -17.75 -11.29 9.33
C MET A 254 -18.63 -11.99 10.37
N GLN A 255 -18.06 -12.38 11.53
CA GLN A 255 -18.83 -12.94 12.65
C GLN A 255 -19.78 -11.91 13.26
N LEU A 256 -19.30 -10.67 13.44
CA LEU A 256 -20.13 -9.57 13.95
C LEU A 256 -21.27 -9.23 12.98
N LEU A 257 -21.01 -9.20 11.67
CA LEU A 257 -22.04 -8.97 10.66
C LEU A 257 -23.13 -10.05 10.65
N ASN A 258 -22.75 -11.30 10.91
CA ASN A 258 -23.69 -12.42 10.92
C ASN A 258 -24.48 -12.54 12.23
N GLY A 259 -24.21 -11.71 13.23
CA GLY A 259 -24.85 -11.79 14.55
C GLY A 259 -24.61 -13.10 15.29
N THR A 260 -23.57 -13.84 14.91
CA THR A 260 -23.19 -15.10 15.57
C THR A 260 -22.32 -14.76 16.78
N GLU A 261 -22.95 -14.52 17.94
CA GLU A 261 -22.26 -14.59 19.21
C GLU A 261 -21.83 -16.03 19.50
N ASP A 262 -20.53 -16.22 19.77
CA ASP A 262 -19.92 -17.36 20.49
C ASP A 262 -20.38 -18.79 20.14
N ASN A 263 -20.61 -19.12 18.86
CA ASN A 263 -20.59 -20.52 18.44
C ASN A 263 -19.16 -20.93 18.08
N GLU A 264 -18.40 -21.36 19.09
CA GLU A 264 -17.01 -21.87 19.00
C GLU A 264 -16.79 -23.01 17.97
N GLU A 265 -17.85 -23.51 17.33
CA GLU A 265 -17.80 -24.68 16.45
C GLU A 265 -17.85 -24.36 14.95
N THR A 266 -18.15 -23.13 14.51
CA THR A 266 -18.51 -22.93 13.10
C THR A 266 -17.33 -22.86 12.12
N PHE A 267 -16.09 -22.68 12.60
CA PHE A 267 -14.92 -22.52 11.71
C PHE A 267 -13.61 -23.17 12.21
N ARG A 268 -13.68 -24.19 13.08
CA ARG A 268 -12.52 -25.01 13.45
C ARG A 268 -12.27 -26.13 12.43
#